data_AF-A0A1G4X9S7-F1
#
_entry.id   AF-A0A1G4X9S7-F1
#
_cell.length_a   1.000
_cell.length_b   1.000
_cell.length_c   1.000
_cell.angle_alpha   90.00
_cell.angle_beta   90.00
_cell.angle_gamma   90.00
#
_symmetry.space_group_name_H-M   'P 1'
#
loop_
_entity.id
_entity.type
_entity.pdbx_description
1 polymer ?
#
loop_
_entity_poly.entity_id
_entity_poly.type
_entity_poly.pdbx_seq_one_letter_code
_entity_poly.pdbx_strand_id
1 'polypeptide(L)'
;MSANERSAPATGTDPSENAAAKLQNLTAETTATPALPALLTLQQLNRLLRDEGIARADESLDGWTRSCWQTGIAYWASTGWEFTADEVRALGVPDPANPNAVGAQFMAAARAGLIRPMGFVQSRRPSRHGAWLRQWVGGDAA
;
A
#
# COMPACT_ATOMS: atom_id res chain seq x y z
N MET A 1 -2.81 -64.89 -59.00
CA MET A 1 -3.78 -64.32 -58.05
C MET A 1 -3.27 -64.65 -56.64
N SER A 2 -3.15 -63.60 -55.82
CA SER A 2 -2.57 -63.45 -54.46
C SER A 2 -2.55 -64.69 -53.54
N ALA A 3 -1.46 -65.07 -52.85
CA ALA A 3 -0.74 -64.38 -51.75
C ALA A 3 -1.59 -64.20 -50.48
N ASN A 4 -1.15 -64.34 -49.23
CA ASN A 4 0.05 -64.88 -48.57
C ASN A 4 -0.30 -64.91 -47.05
N GLU A 5 0.48 -65.65 -46.29
CA GLU A 5 0.46 -65.91 -44.85
C GLU A 5 0.63 -64.69 -43.90
N ARG A 6 0.12 -64.89 -42.66
CA ARG A 6 0.68 -64.58 -41.31
C ARG A 6 0.72 -63.14 -40.71
N SER A 7 0.35 -63.14 -39.41
CA SER A 7 1.00 -62.51 -38.23
C SER A 7 0.48 -61.19 -37.61
N ALA A 8 -0.05 -61.34 -36.38
CA ALA A 8 0.17 -60.55 -35.13
C ALA A 8 -0.39 -59.10 -35.01
N PRO A 9 -0.43 -58.49 -33.79
CA PRO A 9 -0.89 -58.98 -32.47
C PRO A 9 -1.77 -57.91 -31.74
N ALA A 10 -1.93 -58.09 -30.41
CA ALA A 10 -2.23 -57.11 -29.37
C ALA A 10 -3.66 -57.11 -28.79
N THR A 11 -3.82 -57.95 -27.77
CA THR A 11 -4.79 -57.80 -26.69
C THR A 11 -4.74 -56.36 -26.17
N GLY A 12 -5.83 -55.63 -26.36
CA GLY A 12 -5.99 -54.26 -25.90
C GLY A 12 -5.87 -54.20 -24.38
N THR A 13 -4.84 -53.49 -23.91
CA THR A 13 -4.79 -52.97 -22.55
C THR A 13 -5.85 -51.87 -22.45
N ASP A 14 -6.88 -52.13 -21.66
CA ASP A 14 -7.96 -51.17 -21.38
C ASP A 14 -7.35 -49.90 -20.74
N PRO A 15 -7.53 -48.71 -21.33
CA PRO A 15 -6.96 -47.47 -20.82
C PRO A 15 -7.59 -47.01 -19.48
N SER A 16 -8.66 -47.66 -19.02
CA SER A 16 -9.31 -47.30 -17.76
C SER A 16 -8.58 -47.80 -16.51
N GLU A 17 -7.74 -48.85 -16.61
CA GLU A 17 -7.04 -49.41 -15.46
C GLU A 17 -5.79 -48.61 -15.04
N ASN A 18 -5.23 -47.81 -15.95
CA ASN A 18 -4.01 -47.02 -15.70
C ASN A 18 -4.28 -45.56 -15.27
N ALA A 19 -5.54 -45.13 -15.26
CA ALA A 19 -5.93 -43.79 -14.80
C ALA A 19 -6.09 -43.72 -13.26
N ALA A 20 -6.59 -44.80 -12.64
CA ALA A 20 -6.80 -44.85 -11.20
C ALA A 20 -5.47 -44.88 -10.42
N ALA A 21 -4.46 -45.60 -10.92
CA ALA A 21 -3.13 -45.65 -10.30
C ALA A 21 -2.36 -44.31 -10.38
N LYS A 22 -2.65 -43.50 -11.40
CA LYS A 22 -1.99 -42.20 -11.61
C LYS A 22 -2.52 -41.11 -10.66
N LEU A 23 -3.75 -41.24 -10.15
CA LEU A 23 -4.32 -40.31 -9.18
C LEU A 23 -3.84 -40.58 -7.75
N GLN A 24 -3.53 -41.82 -7.39
CA GLN A 24 -3.04 -42.16 -6.04
C GLN A 24 -1.60 -41.65 -5.80
N ASN A 25 -0.79 -41.56 -6.85
CA ASN A 25 0.58 -41.04 -6.77
C ASN A 25 0.68 -39.50 -6.79
N LEU A 26 -0.40 -38.76 -7.07
CA LEU A 26 -0.40 -37.29 -6.94
C LEU A 26 -0.69 -36.82 -5.50
N THR A 27 -1.18 -37.70 -4.63
CA THR A 27 -1.47 -37.39 -3.22
C THR A 27 -0.28 -37.54 -2.28
N ALA A 28 0.86 -38.05 -2.77
CA ALA A 28 2.01 -38.40 -1.95
C ALA A 28 3.19 -37.39 -1.99
N GLU A 29 3.06 -36.28 -2.72
CA GLU A 29 3.96 -35.12 -2.56
C GLU A 29 3.32 -34.07 -1.63
N THR A 30 2.81 -34.56 -0.50
CA THR A 30 2.67 -33.75 0.72
C THR A 30 3.97 -33.88 1.49
N THR A 31 5.00 -33.16 1.07
CA THR A 31 6.18 -32.93 1.91
C THR A 31 6.73 -31.54 1.63
N ALA A 32 6.53 -30.71 2.65
CA ALA A 32 7.05 -29.35 2.79
C ALA A 32 6.46 -28.31 1.83
N THR A 33 5.26 -27.82 2.17
CA THR A 33 5.08 -26.36 2.22
C THR A 33 6.36 -25.81 2.86
N PRO A 34 7.18 -25.00 2.17
CA PRO A 34 8.33 -24.42 2.84
C PRO A 34 7.77 -23.76 4.08
N ALA A 35 8.30 -24.14 5.24
CA ALA A 35 7.96 -23.57 6.53
C ALA A 35 8.50 -22.15 6.57
N LEU A 36 7.97 -21.32 5.67
CA LEU A 36 7.91 -19.89 5.64
C LEU A 36 8.93 -19.26 6.59
N PRO A 37 10.25 -19.43 6.34
CA PRO A 37 11.20 -18.73 7.16
C PRO A 37 11.14 -17.30 6.62
N ALA A 38 10.47 -16.41 7.34
CA ALA A 38 10.54 -14.97 7.18
C ALA A 38 9.81 -14.29 5.99
N LEU A 39 8.64 -14.76 5.52
CA LEU A 39 7.78 -13.87 4.71
C LEU A 39 7.06 -12.92 5.66
N LEU A 40 7.21 -11.61 5.40
CA LEU A 40 6.38 -10.59 6.01
C LEU A 40 4.91 -11.02 5.96
N THR A 41 4.23 -10.92 7.09
CA THR A 41 2.77 -11.01 7.14
C THR A 41 2.14 -9.98 6.19
N LEU A 42 0.95 -10.25 5.66
CA LEU A 42 0.21 -9.28 4.84
C LEU A 42 0.05 -7.92 5.55
N GLN A 43 -0.09 -7.92 6.87
CA GLN A 43 -0.13 -6.71 7.68
C GLN A 43 1.16 -5.90 7.61
N GLN A 44 2.32 -6.56 7.68
CA GLN A 44 3.62 -5.91 7.54
C GLN A 44 3.82 -5.40 6.11
N LEU A 45 3.45 -6.19 5.10
CA LEU A 45 3.57 -5.78 3.70
C LEU A 45 2.74 -4.51 3.41
N ASN A 46 1.50 -4.47 3.88
CA ASN A 46 0.64 -3.29 3.73
C ASN A 46 1.21 -2.04 4.41
N ARG A 47 1.90 -2.21 5.54
CA ARG A 47 2.60 -1.09 6.21
C ARG A 47 3.78 -0.60 5.37
N LEU A 48 4.63 -1.50 4.88
CA LEU A 48 5.75 -1.14 4.03
C LEU A 48 5.31 -0.41 2.76
N LEU A 49 4.29 -0.92 2.07
CA LEU A 49 3.77 -0.29 0.86
C LEU A 49 3.17 1.09 1.13
N ARG A 50 2.50 1.26 2.28
CA ARG A 50 2.02 2.58 2.72
C ARG A 50 3.18 3.53 2.98
N ASP A 51 4.19 3.09 3.71
CA ASP A 51 5.33 3.92 4.09
C ASP A 51 6.16 4.33 2.87
N GLU A 52 6.36 3.42 1.93
CA GLU A 52 6.97 3.68 0.63
C GLU A 52 6.15 4.68 -0.19
N GLY A 53 4.83 4.53 -0.23
CA GLY A 53 3.94 5.48 -0.90
C GLY A 53 4.02 6.90 -0.30
N ILE A 54 4.14 6.99 1.02
CA ILE A 54 4.36 8.26 1.73
C ILE A 54 5.72 8.85 1.36
N ALA A 55 6.79 8.04 1.35
CA ALA A 55 8.13 8.48 1.01
C ALA A 55 8.21 9.04 -0.42
N ARG A 56 7.65 8.34 -1.41
CA ARG A 56 7.62 8.83 -2.80
C ARG A 56 6.81 10.11 -2.96
N ALA A 57 5.69 10.24 -2.24
CA ALA A 57 4.90 11.46 -2.27
C ALA A 57 5.68 12.64 -1.63
N ASP A 58 6.39 12.38 -0.54
CA ASP A 58 7.28 13.33 0.11
C ASP A 58 8.40 13.77 -0.85
N GLU A 59 9.12 12.83 -1.46
CA GLU A 59 10.22 13.09 -2.41
C GLU A 59 9.80 13.89 -3.65
N SER A 60 8.53 13.82 -4.05
CA SER A 60 8.02 14.58 -5.20
C SER A 60 7.93 16.11 -4.98
N LEU A 61 8.12 16.58 -3.75
CA LEU A 61 8.17 18.00 -3.43
C LEU A 61 9.53 18.62 -3.73
N ASP A 62 9.52 19.75 -4.43
CA ASP A 62 10.70 20.61 -4.49
C ASP A 62 11.04 21.19 -3.10
N GLY A 63 12.30 21.57 -2.92
CA GLY A 63 12.81 22.01 -1.62
C GLY A 63 12.13 23.28 -1.08
N TRP A 64 11.72 24.20 -1.95
CA TRP A 64 11.05 25.43 -1.55
C TRP A 64 9.64 25.13 -1.04
N THR A 65 8.84 24.41 -1.83
CA THR A 65 7.48 24.03 -1.44
C THR A 65 7.50 23.21 -0.14
N ARG A 66 8.42 22.25 -0.02
CA ARG A 66 8.60 21.48 1.22
C ARG A 66 8.84 22.39 2.42
N SER A 67 9.77 23.33 2.31
CA SER A 67 10.10 24.26 3.40
C SER A 67 8.92 25.14 3.80
N CYS A 68 8.15 25.65 2.82
CA CYS A 68 6.94 26.42 3.09
C CYS A 68 5.89 25.61 3.86
N TRP A 69 5.66 24.36 3.46
CA TRP A 69 4.70 23.48 4.13
C TRP A 69 5.15 23.12 5.55
N GLN A 70 6.41 22.77 5.75
CA GLN A 70 6.95 22.46 7.08
C GLN A 70 6.86 23.67 8.01
N THR A 71 7.20 24.87 7.51
CA THR A 71 7.09 26.12 8.26
C THR A 71 5.63 26.43 8.61
N GLY A 72 4.70 26.28 7.65
CA GLY A 72 3.28 26.51 7.89
C GLY A 72 2.66 25.54 8.88
N ILE A 73 3.07 24.27 8.86
CA ILE A 73 2.66 23.25 9.85
C ILE A 73 3.21 23.61 11.22
N ALA A 74 4.49 23.97 11.32
CA ALA A 74 5.13 24.36 12.58
C ALA A 74 4.47 25.61 13.18
N TYR A 75 4.14 26.60 12.35
CA TYR A 75 3.38 27.78 12.78
C TYR A 75 2.07 27.37 13.45
N TRP A 76 1.22 26.60 12.76
CA TRP A 76 -0.08 26.20 13.32
C TRP A 76 0.07 25.30 14.55
N ALA A 77 1.05 24.39 14.56
CA ALA A 77 1.36 23.57 15.72
C ALA A 77 1.65 24.43 16.95
N SER A 78 2.46 25.48 16.80
CA SER A 78 2.83 26.38 17.92
C SER A 78 1.67 27.22 18.45
N THR A 79 0.59 27.38 17.68
CA THR A 79 -0.58 28.16 18.11
C THR A 79 -1.44 27.41 19.14
N GLY A 80 -1.33 26.08 19.23
CA GLY A 80 -2.17 25.23 20.06
C GLY A 80 -3.61 25.05 19.57
N TRP A 81 -4.01 25.73 18.50
CA TRP A 81 -5.35 25.59 17.88
C TRP A 81 -5.43 24.39 16.96
N GLU A 82 -6.64 23.87 16.76
CA GLU A 82 -6.84 22.82 15.76
C GLU A 82 -6.77 23.39 14.34
N PHE A 83 -6.16 22.63 13.44
CA PHE A 83 -5.97 23.04 12.05
C PHE A 83 -5.96 21.84 11.10
N THR A 84 -6.13 22.12 9.81
CA THR A 84 -6.08 21.17 8.71
C THR A 84 -5.15 21.67 7.61
N ALA A 85 -5.06 20.93 6.51
CA ALA A 85 -4.35 21.38 5.32
C ALA A 85 -4.93 22.69 4.74
N ASP A 86 -6.20 23.01 4.97
CA ASP A 86 -6.80 24.24 4.44
C ASP A 86 -6.25 25.49 5.15
N GLU A 87 -6.05 25.43 6.47
CA GLU A 87 -5.45 26.49 7.26
C GLU A 87 -3.98 26.73 6.90
N VAL A 88 -3.20 25.68 6.64
CA VAL A 88 -1.81 25.84 6.17
C VAL A 88 -1.79 26.51 4.81
N ARG A 89 -2.66 26.12 3.88
CA ARG A 89 -2.78 26.79 2.57
C ARG A 89 -3.25 28.23 2.67
N ALA A 90 -4.04 28.58 3.69
CA ALA A 90 -4.47 29.96 3.91
C ALA A 90 -3.28 30.90 4.23
N LEU A 91 -2.13 30.36 4.63
CA LEU A 91 -0.88 31.10 4.79
C LEU A 91 -0.19 31.46 3.46
N GLY A 92 -0.74 31.01 2.33
CA GLY A 92 -0.16 31.26 0.99
C GLY A 92 0.97 30.30 0.63
N VAL A 93 1.06 29.13 1.28
CA VAL A 93 2.03 28.11 0.86
C VAL A 93 1.71 27.62 -0.57
N PRO A 94 2.74 27.41 -1.42
CA PRO A 94 2.53 26.89 -2.77
C PRO A 94 1.90 25.49 -2.72
N ASP A 95 0.95 25.22 -3.62
CA ASP A 95 0.39 23.89 -3.76
C ASP A 95 1.41 22.96 -4.45
N PRO A 96 1.66 21.75 -3.92
CA PRO A 96 2.57 20.81 -4.54
C PRO A 96 2.01 20.25 -5.85
N ALA A 97 2.91 19.91 -6.78
CA ALA A 97 2.53 19.26 -8.04
C ALA A 97 1.81 17.91 -7.82
N ASN A 98 2.21 17.16 -6.80
CA ASN A 98 1.54 15.94 -6.37
C ASN A 98 0.61 16.24 -5.17
N PRO A 99 -0.72 16.05 -5.31
CA PRO A 99 -1.66 16.34 -4.22
C PRO A 99 -1.45 15.44 -3.00
N ASN A 100 -0.87 14.24 -3.17
CA ASN A 100 -0.60 13.31 -2.06
C ASN A 100 0.58 13.76 -1.21
N ALA A 101 1.43 14.66 -1.71
CA ALA A 101 2.59 15.17 -0.99
C ALA A 101 2.21 15.99 0.25
N VAL A 102 1.04 16.64 0.23
CA VAL A 102 0.50 17.33 1.40
C VAL A 102 0.28 16.35 2.56
N GLY A 103 -0.37 15.21 2.29
CA GLY A 103 -0.57 14.18 3.31
C GLY A 103 0.76 13.67 3.87
N ALA A 104 1.77 13.52 3.01
CA ALA A 104 3.11 13.11 3.43
C ALA A 104 3.77 14.12 4.39
N GLN A 105 3.65 15.43 4.14
CA GLN A 105 4.17 16.46 5.06
C GLN A 105 3.55 16.38 6.46
N PHE A 106 2.22 16.23 6.54
CA PHE A 106 1.54 16.08 7.84
C PHE A 106 1.94 14.77 8.55
N MET A 107 2.09 13.67 7.81
CA MET A 107 2.56 12.41 8.39
C MET A 107 4.00 12.50 8.88
N ALA A 108 4.88 13.21 8.17
CA ALA A 108 6.24 13.47 8.59
C ALA A 108 6.27 14.30 9.89
N ALA A 109 5.51 15.39 9.95
CA ALA A 109 5.38 16.21 11.15
C ALA A 109 4.81 15.44 12.35
N ALA A 110 3.81 14.59 12.12
CA ALA A 110 3.23 13.75 13.17
C ALA A 110 4.22 12.70 13.69
N ARG A 111 5.00 12.07 12.79
CA ARG A 111 6.07 11.12 13.16
C ARG A 111 7.17 11.80 13.98
N ALA A 112 7.44 13.07 13.71
CA ALA A 112 8.38 13.89 14.49
C ALA A 112 7.80 14.38 15.83
N GLY A 113 6.52 14.10 16.13
CA GLY A 113 5.86 14.54 17.36
C GLY A 113 5.44 16.01 17.38
N LEU A 114 5.66 16.76 16.28
CA LEU A 114 5.32 18.19 16.17
C LEU A 114 3.81 18.41 16.21
N ILE A 115 3.03 17.46 15.69
CA ILE A 115 1.57 17.50 15.68
C ILE A 115 0.98 16.15 16.04
N ARG A 116 -0.26 16.14 16.52
CA ARG A 116 -1.03 14.92 16.78
C ARG A 116 -2.42 15.00 16.14
N PRO A 117 -2.98 13.85 15.71
CA PRO A 117 -4.33 13.84 15.14
C PRO A 117 -5.36 14.11 16.23
N MET A 118 -6.36 14.94 15.93
CA MET A 118 -7.46 15.28 16.85
C MET A 118 -8.81 14.78 16.36
N GLY A 119 -9.03 14.73 15.05
CA GLY A 119 -10.31 14.31 14.49
C GLY A 119 -10.39 14.45 12.98
N PHE A 120 -11.61 14.58 12.48
CA PHE A 120 -11.91 14.84 11.08
C PHE A 120 -12.95 15.94 10.96
N VAL A 121 -12.75 16.82 9.99
CA VAL A 121 -13.67 17.91 9.67
C VAL A 121 -13.89 17.96 8.16
N GLN A 122 -14.99 18.57 7.74
CA GLN A 122 -15.27 18.74 6.33
C GLN A 122 -14.45 19.89 5.75
N SER A 123 -13.87 19.73 4.55
CA SER A 123 -13.16 20.82 3.88
C SER A 123 -14.09 22.00 3.62
N ARG A 124 -13.60 23.20 3.91
CA ARG A 124 -14.31 24.46 3.69
C ARG A 124 -14.12 24.98 2.25
N ARG A 125 -13.28 24.32 1.45
CA ARG A 125 -13.00 24.72 0.07
C ARG A 125 -14.11 24.24 -0.87
N PRO A 126 -14.71 25.13 -1.69
CA PRO A 126 -15.73 24.74 -2.66
C PRO A 126 -15.26 23.64 -3.64
N SER A 127 -13.98 23.67 -4.02
CA SER A 127 -13.39 22.73 -4.97
C SER A 127 -13.20 21.30 -4.46
N ARG A 128 -13.37 21.06 -3.15
CA ARG A 128 -13.15 19.75 -2.53
C ARG A 128 -14.45 18.97 -2.25
N HIS A 129 -15.61 19.45 -2.71
CA HIS A 129 -16.92 18.81 -2.55
C HIS A 129 -17.19 18.29 -1.12
N GLY A 130 -16.73 19.03 -0.11
CA GLY A 130 -16.87 18.62 1.28
C GLY A 130 -16.11 17.33 1.63
N ALA A 131 -14.95 17.11 1.01
CA ALA A 131 -14.05 16.02 1.38
C ALA A 131 -13.67 16.09 2.87
N TRP A 132 -13.58 14.93 3.51
CA TRP A 132 -13.11 14.81 4.88
C TRP A 132 -11.62 15.11 4.97
N LEU A 133 -11.27 16.08 5.80
CA LEU A 133 -9.91 16.42 6.15
C LEU A 133 -9.62 15.93 7.57
N ARG A 134 -8.40 15.43 7.76
CA ARG A 134 -7.89 15.16 9.09
C ARG A 134 -7.58 16.49 9.78
N GLN A 135 -8.02 16.60 11.03
CA GLN A 135 -7.72 17.72 11.90
C GLN A 135 -6.56 17.37 12.83
N TRP A 136 -5.68 18.34 13.01
CA TRP A 136 -4.42 18.25 13.74
C TRP A 136 -4.35 19.34 14.80
N VAL A 137 -3.52 19.12 15.82
CA VAL A 137 -3.17 20.11 16.84
C VAL A 137 -1.69 19.95 17.17
N GLY A 138 -1.07 20.97 17.77
CA GLY A 138 0.29 20.88 18.29
C GLY A 138 0.49 19.62 19.15
N GLY A 139 1.60 18.93 18.90
CA GLY A 139 2.03 17.77 19.67
C GLY A 139 2.88 18.19 20.86
N ASP A 140 3.36 17.20 21.61
CA ASP A 140 4.12 17.42 22.85
C ASP A 140 5.63 17.60 22.61
N ALA A 141 6.08 17.55 21.34
CA ALA A 141 7.46 17.85 20.99
C ALA A 141 7.70 19.37 21.06
N ALA A 142 8.15 19.82 22.23
CA ALA A 142 8.69 21.17 22.47
C ALA A 142 10.20 21.21 22.24
#